data_AF-A0A268T8D1-F1
#
_entry.id   AF-A0A268T8D1-F1
#
_cell.length_a   1.000
_cell.length_b   1.000
_cell.length_c   1.000
_cell.angle_alpha   90.00
_cell.angle_beta   90.00
_cell.angle_gamma   90.00
#
_symmetry.space_group_name_H-M   'P 1'
#
loop_
_entity.id
_entity.type
_entity.pdbx_description
1 polymer ?
#
loop_
_entity_poly.entity_id
_entity_poly.type
_entity_poly.pdbx_seq_one_letter_code
_entity_poly.pdbx_strand_id
1 'polypeptide(L)' 'MKQNVVEYLKQTQDKYPNKIAIEDKNGEISFSSFYQKALYISSNLFKFSNPPPPTHSHIKHHKLSPQKTHHLPTPNHIF' A
#
# COMPACT_ATOMS: atom_id res chain seq x y z
N MET A 1 -25.30 16.88 -1.48
CA MET A 1 -24.26 15.85 -1.26
C MET A 1 -22.95 16.34 -1.86
N LYS A 2 -21.81 16.11 -1.21
CA LYS A 2 -20.48 16.35 -1.82
C LYS A 2 -20.07 15.08 -2.56
N GLN A 3 -19.91 15.16 -3.88
CA GLN A 3 -19.48 14.02 -4.70
C GLN A 3 -17.95 13.96 -4.74
N ASN A 4 -17.38 12.77 -4.58
CA ASN A 4 -15.94 12.58 -4.73
C ASN A 4 -15.55 12.72 -6.21
N VAL A 5 -14.46 13.42 -6.50
CA VAL A 5 -13.99 13.67 -7.88
C VAL A 5 -13.72 12.36 -8.65
N VAL A 6 -13.19 11.34 -7.98
CA VAL A 6 -12.93 10.02 -8.58
C VAL A 6 -14.24 9.32 -8.93
N GLU A 7 -15.23 9.41 -8.05
CA GLU A 7 -16.55 8.83 -8.28
C GLU A 7 -17.28 9.54 -9.42
N TYR A 8 -17.19 10.88 -9.48
CA TYR A 8 -17.68 11.66 -10.60
C TYR A 8 -17.01 11.27 -11.93
N LEU A 9 -15.68 11.10 -11.92
CA LEU A 9 -14.96 10.65 -13.10
C LEU A 9 -15.43 9.26 -13.57
N LYS A 10 -15.60 8.32 -12.64
CA LYS A 10 -16.11 6.98 -12.96
C LYS A 10 -17.50 7.04 -13.57
N GLN A 11 -18.43 7.76 -12.96
CA GLN A 11 -19.79 7.92 -13.50
C GLN A 11 -19.78 8.58 -14.88
N THR A 12 -18.92 9.58 -15.09
CA THR A 12 -18.83 10.29 -16.37
C THR A 12 -18.28 9.39 -17.47
N GLN A 13 -17.26 8.58 -17.17
CA GLN A 13 -16.70 7.64 -18.15
C GLN A 13 -17.71 6.55 -18.53
N ASP A 14 -18.49 6.07 -17.56
CA ASP A 14 -19.53 5.07 -17.81
C ASP A 14 -20.65 5.63 -18.71
N LYS A 15 -20.98 6.91 -18.54
CA LYS A 15 -22.03 7.58 -19.33
C LYS A 15 -21.56 8.07 -20.70
N TYR A 16 -20.32 8.50 -20.82
CA TYR A 16 -19.78 9.17 -22.01
C TYR A 16 -18.38 8.67 -22.40
N PRO A 17 -18.20 7.36 -22.65
CA PRO A 17 -16.87 6.75 -22.77
C PRO A 17 -16.04 7.32 -23.94
N ASN A 18 -16.70 7.70 -25.03
CA ASN A 18 -16.07 8.17 -26.26
C ASN A 18 -16.06 9.70 -26.39
N LYS A 19 -16.57 10.44 -25.41
CA LYS A 19 -16.50 11.91 -25.43
C LYS A 19 -15.11 12.37 -25.00
N ILE A 20 -14.69 13.51 -25.54
CA ILE A 20 -13.43 14.17 -25.20
C ILE A 20 -13.46 14.56 -23.72
N ALA A 21 -12.44 14.13 -22.97
CA ALA A 21 -12.23 14.47 -21.57
C ALA A 21 -11.24 15.62 -21.40
N ILE A 22 -10.17 15.60 -22.19
CA ILE A 22 -9.11 16.62 -22.20
C ILE A 22 -8.69 16.85 -23.64
N GLU A 23 -8.51 18.11 -24.00
CA GLU A 23 -8.00 18.57 -25.29
C GLU A 23 -6.84 19.54 -25.04
N ASP A 24 -5.74 19.34 -25.75
CA ASP A 24 -4.60 20.26 -25.75
C ASP A 24 -4.02 20.39 -27.17
N LYS A 25 -2.94 21.16 -27.29
CA LYS A 25 -2.23 21.35 -28.58
C LYS A 25 -1.69 20.05 -29.21
N ASN A 26 -1.58 18.97 -28.45
CA ASN A 26 -1.06 17.67 -28.87
C ASN A 26 -2.18 16.69 -29.23
N GLY A 27 -3.45 17.07 -29.02
CA GLY A 27 -4.62 16.31 -29.42
C GLY A 27 -5.66 16.17 -28.30
N GLU A 28 -6.53 15.19 -28.48
CA GLU A 28 -7.64 14.92 -27.58
C GLU A 28 -7.55 13.50 -27.00
N ILE A 29 -8.05 13.33 -25.77
CA ILE A 29 -8.25 12.01 -25.16
C ILE A 29 -9.70 11.86 -24.70
N SER A 30 -10.25 10.66 -24.86
CA SER A 30 -11.60 10.34 -24.40
C SER A 30 -11.67 10.08 -22.89
N PHE A 31 -12.87 10.12 -22.31
CA PHE A 31 -13.09 9.78 -20.89
C PHE A 31 -12.66 8.36 -20.54
N SER A 32 -12.86 7.39 -21.42
CA SER A 32 -12.39 6.01 -21.21
C SER A 32 -10.86 5.95 -21.12
N SER A 33 -10.16 6.56 -22.08
CA SER A 33 -8.69 6.64 -22.10
C SER A 33 -8.13 7.39 -20.89
N PHE A 34 -8.78 8.50 -20.51
CA PHE A 34 -8.38 9.28 -19.35
C PHE A 34 -8.53 8.50 -18.05
N TYR A 35 -9.67 7.83 -17.84
CA TYR A 35 -9.93 7.01 -16.66
C TYR A 35 -8.91 5.87 -16.51
N GLN A 36 -8.61 5.16 -17.60
CA GLN A 36 -7.61 4.10 -17.61
C GLN A 36 -6.21 4.62 -17.24
N LYS A 37 -5.78 5.76 -17.81
CA LYS A 37 -4.50 6.39 -17.48
C LYS A 37 -4.44 6.82 -16.02
N ALA A 38 -5.52 7.40 -15.49
CA ALA A 38 -5.60 7.81 -14.08
C ALA A 38 -5.49 6.61 -13.12
N LEU A 39 -6.19 5.50 -13.43
CA LEU A 39 -6.08 4.25 -12.66
C LEU A 39 -4.66 3.67 -12.72
N TYR A 40 -4.02 3.68 -13.88
CA TYR A 40 -2.65 3.21 -14.03
C TYR A 40 -1.67 4.03 -13.18
N ILE A 41 -1.73 5.36 -13.26
CA ILE A 41 -0.85 6.26 -12.49
C ILE A 41 -1.06 6.04 -10.98
N SER A 42 -2.32 6.06 -10.52
CA SER A 42 -2.65 5.86 -9.11
C SER A 42 -2.16 4.52 -8.58
N SER A 43 -2.34 3.43 -9.33
CA SER A 43 -1.87 2.09 -8.96
C SER A 43 -0.34 2.00 -8.81
N ASN A 44 0.40 2.80 -9.56
CA ASN A 44 1.87 2.81 -9.48
C ASN A 44 2.40 3.76 -8.43
N LEU A 45 1.69 4.84 -8.08
CA LEU A 45 2.09 5.72 -6.97
C LEU A 45 2.16 4.98 -5.64
N PHE A 46 1.27 4.02 -5.39
CA PHE A 46 1.31 3.17 -4.19
C PHE A 46 2.59 2.33 -4.06
N LYS A 47 3.28 2.03 -5.17
CA LYS A 47 4.53 1.25 -5.14
C LYS A 47 5.72 2.07 -4.64
N PHE A 48 5.64 3.40 -4.74
CA PHE A 48 6.72 4.31 -4.37
C PHE A 48 6.55 4.93 -2.97
N SER A 49 5.42 4.71 -2.31
CA SER A 49 5.12 5.31 -1.00
C SER A 49 5.48 4.44 0.21
N ASN A 50 5.94 3.20 0.01
CA ASN A 50 6.39 2.36 1.13
C ASN A 50 7.88 2.63 1.40
N PRO A 51 8.27 3.13 2.58
CA PRO A 51 9.68 3.16 2.96
C PRO A 51 10.23 1.73 2.94
N PRO A 52 11.50 1.53 2.53
CA PRO A 52 12.12 0.22 2.62
C PRO A 52 11.98 -0.30 4.06
N PRO A 53 11.67 -1.59 4.26
CA PRO A 53 11.63 -2.17 5.59
C PRO A 53 12.97 -1.89 6.28
N PRO A 54 12.97 -1.50 7.57
CA PRO A 54 14.21 -1.17 8.28
C PRO A 54 15.16 -2.38 8.21
N THR A 55 16.32 -2.18 7.60
CA THR A 55 17.39 -3.17 7.59
C THR A 55 17.90 -3.32 9.02
N HIS A 56 17.56 -4.42 9.69
CA HIS A 56 18.19 -4.81 10.95
C HIS A 56 19.64 -5.28 10.71
N SER A 57 20.50 -4.41 10.21
CA SER A 57 21.95 -4.63 10.15
C SER A 57 22.61 -4.00 11.38
N HIS A 58 22.26 -4.48 12.58
CA HIS A 58 23.09 -4.29 13.76
C HIS A 58 22.79 -5.36 14.84
N ILE A 59 23.04 -6.63 14.51
CA ILE A 59 23.31 -7.61 15.55
C ILE A 59 24.79 -7.48 15.91
N LYS A 60 25.10 -6.58 16.85
CA LYS A 60 26.37 -6.67 17.58
C LYS A 60 26.29 -7.96 18.40
N HIS A 61 27.12 -8.94 18.07
CA HIS A 61 27.37 -10.10 18.92
C HIS A 61 27.98 -9.64 20.25
N HIS A 62 27.16 -9.23 21.21
CA HIS A 62 27.57 -9.19 22.61
C HIS A 62 27.35 -10.58 23.19
N LYS A 63 28.48 -11.28 23.31
CA LYS A 63 28.68 -12.55 24.00
C LYS A 63 28.10 -12.45 25.43
N LEU A 64 26.93 -13.03 25.67
CA LEU A 64 26.39 -13.25 27.01
C LEU A 64 26.93 -14.59 27.52
N SER A 65 27.68 -14.54 28.62
CA SER A 65 28.20 -15.69 29.35
C SER A 65 27.08 -16.66 29.76
N PRO A 66 27.34 -17.98 29.83
CA PRO A 66 26.31 -18.96 30.18
C PRO A 66 25.86 -18.77 31.63
N GLN A 67 24.55 -18.52 31.81
CA GLN A 67 23.94 -18.60 33.13
C GLN A 67 23.79 -20.06 33.56
N LYS A 68 24.19 -20.29 34.80
CA LYS A 68 24.21 -21.57 35.52
C LYS A 68 22.77 -22.12 35.66
N THR A 69 22.61 -23.40 35.34
CA THR A 69 21.36 -24.17 35.33
C THR A 69 20.72 -24.33 36.71
N HIS A 70 19.37 -24.33 36.70
CA HIS A 70 18.45 -24.45 37.83
C HIS A 70 18.48 -25.80 38.56
N HIS A 71 18.25 -25.79 39.88
CA HIS A 71 17.62 -26.90 40.62
C HIS A 71 16.80 -26.38 41.81
N LEU A 72 15.48 -26.62 41.82
CA LEU A 72 14.70 -27.33 42.86
C LEU A 72 13.18 -27.27 42.55
N PRO A 73 12.31 -28.10 43.17
CA PRO A 73 11.34 -28.93 42.45
C PRO A 73 9.89 -28.47 42.64
N THR A 74 9.00 -29.05 41.84
CA THR A 74 7.55 -28.90 41.89
C THR A 74 6.92 -29.47 43.16
N PRO A 75 5.71 -29.00 43.51
CA PRO A 75 4.73 -29.90 44.10
C PRO A 75 3.42 -29.83 43.31
N ASN A 76 3.14 -30.89 42.56
CA ASN A 76 1.78 -31.25 42.17
C ASN A 76 1.36 -32.43 43.04
N HIS A 77 0.40 -32.22 43.94
CA HIS A 77 -0.48 -33.30 44.37
C HIS A 77 -1.90 -32.74 44.53
N ILE A 78 -2.71 -33.03 43.51
CA ILE A 78 -4.16 -33.12 43.62
C ILE A 78 -4.44 -34.62 43.76
N PHE A 79 -4.98 -35.01 44.90
CA PHE A 79 -5.98 -36.06 45.19
C PHE A 79 -5.91 -36.41 46.67
#